data_AF-A0A194VV03-F1
#
_entry.id   AF-A0A194VV03-F1
#
_cell.length_a   1.000
_cell.length_b   1.000
_cell.length_c   1.000
_cell.angle_alpha   90.00
_cell.angle_beta   90.00
_cell.angle_gamma   90.00
#
_symmetry.space_group_name_H-M   'P 1'
#
loop_
_entity.id
_entity.type
_entity.pdbx_description
1 polymer ?
#
loop_
_entity_poly.entity_id
_entity_poly.type
_entity_poly.pdbx_seq_one_letter_code
_entity_poly.pdbx_strand_id
1 'polypeptide(L)'
;MSTERSNSNTPLGNNSYSNYSQRSAMLNRSGSSIQLHCKIPHILPHERVFPIQIGTELFKLSGASISSDAPSYFSQYFLCQIRRAEETGQDINTAIKTLYIDRDPATFRDICLHLQGYHVRPRDGTHFVRLFADAQFYSLPRLTSQLHEESIFASIGHREFQIPRDVFSEPGNSPNFFTLGFTVFFSNQTDEVFPGLDREELIRPPPILPPSVPNRSADTFAEILHLLKGYPVDVRSEAHRKALLQDCRYFHLKGLEQRLIPHSITFNQIRGKDEIVLRLEDVLKSGVGVLPERVDIAAREGDNYAAWVNYARPLVDTQPAELVLEIGGDCMRLHFNKEGGGGKGLTRLEFLKEGRTRVTKLFEVIASKLNIPPTTQPLGLLMASGGASSQPATPGNTPLSDDLVKCVLEAETAVTLDGQRYTGHIPLDPWDEDPETNGDASAPSSVGPSGVGSPTSLTAGLSLNPSRKRRRVANGSVVGSGVDGDAGGGGGGGGGGRLPNGGYWLIRTGQWRLKIQGAKNGRGGVECVLIAVKLDALSGEHARNEARSFLRD
;
A
#
# COMPACT_ATOMS: atom_id res chain seq x y z
N MET A 1 -29.79 66.38 -46.42
CA MET A 1 -29.05 65.28 -45.80
C MET A 1 -30.09 64.20 -45.48
N SER A 2 -30.53 63.34 -46.40
CA SER A 2 -29.83 62.72 -47.56
C SER A 2 -28.71 61.78 -47.09
N THR A 3 -28.66 60.48 -47.45
CA THR A 3 -29.55 59.72 -48.36
C THR A 3 -29.46 58.19 -48.11
N GLU A 4 -30.43 57.46 -48.69
CA GLU A 4 -30.46 56.05 -49.18
C GLU A 4 -29.13 55.26 -49.34
N ARG A 5 -29.07 53.91 -49.42
CA ARG A 5 -30.04 52.78 -49.24
C ARG A 5 -29.27 51.44 -49.09
N SER A 6 -30.01 50.35 -48.87
CA SER A 6 -29.61 48.94 -48.90
C SER A 6 -28.84 48.47 -50.15
N ASN A 7 -28.01 47.43 -50.02
CA ASN A 7 -28.20 46.14 -50.74
C ASN A 7 -27.24 45.01 -50.30
N SER A 8 -27.64 43.78 -50.65
CA SER A 8 -26.87 42.53 -50.52
C SER A 8 -26.14 42.17 -51.82
N ASN A 9 -25.17 41.24 -51.77
CA ASN A 9 -25.21 39.96 -52.53
C ASN A 9 -23.87 39.20 -52.53
N THR A 10 -23.95 37.87 -52.48
CA THR A 10 -22.87 36.92 -52.83
C THR A 10 -22.83 36.62 -54.34
N PRO A 11 -21.65 36.31 -54.89
CA PRO A 11 -21.58 35.38 -56.04
C PRO A 11 -20.45 34.32 -55.96
N LEU A 12 -20.78 33.10 -56.41
CA LEU A 12 -20.09 32.23 -57.41
C LEU A 12 -18.53 32.19 -57.47
N GLY A 13 -17.83 31.08 -57.70
CA GLY A 13 -18.18 29.65 -57.94
C GLY A 13 -16.86 28.87 -58.25
N ASN A 14 -16.61 27.68 -57.67
CA ASN A 14 -16.93 26.33 -58.18
C ASN A 14 -16.18 25.86 -59.45
N ASN A 15 -15.22 24.93 -59.31
CA ASN A 15 -14.70 23.90 -60.26
C ASN A 15 -13.27 23.43 -59.83
N SER A 16 -12.76 22.20 -60.01
CA SER A 16 -13.32 20.87 -60.34
C SER A 16 -12.28 19.74 -60.04
N TYR A 17 -12.74 18.49 -59.89
CA TYR A 17 -11.98 17.22 -60.00
C TYR A 17 -10.88 16.92 -58.95
N SER A 18 -10.50 15.67 -58.61
CA SER A 18 -11.16 14.34 -58.71
C SER A 18 -10.45 13.32 -57.80
N ASN A 19 -11.21 12.36 -57.26
CA ASN A 19 -10.84 11.04 -56.72
C ASN A 19 -9.38 10.74 -56.26
N TYR A 20 -9.23 10.42 -54.97
CA TYR A 20 -8.44 9.25 -54.56
C TYR A 20 -9.16 8.46 -53.46
N SER A 21 -9.16 7.13 -53.58
CA SER A 21 -9.98 6.23 -52.78
C SER A 21 -9.24 5.64 -51.56
N GLN A 22 -10.00 5.35 -50.51
CA GLN A 22 -9.81 4.24 -49.56
C GLN A 22 -8.39 3.94 -49.04
N ARG A 23 -8.14 4.23 -47.75
CA ARG A 23 -7.38 3.32 -46.86
C ARG A 23 -7.64 3.59 -45.37
N SER A 24 -8.80 3.12 -44.89
CA SER A 24 -9.05 2.99 -43.45
C SER A 24 -8.43 1.68 -42.95
N ALA A 25 -7.56 1.73 -41.93
CA ALA A 25 -6.84 0.56 -41.43
C ALA A 25 -6.91 0.42 -39.90
N MET A 26 -7.75 -0.50 -39.45
CA MET A 26 -7.58 -1.35 -38.26
C MET A 26 -7.12 -0.70 -36.94
N LEU A 27 -8.07 -0.14 -36.20
CA LEU A 27 -8.03 -0.15 -34.73
C LEU A 27 -8.76 -1.41 -34.24
N ASN A 28 -8.03 -2.51 -34.04
CA ASN A 28 -8.59 -3.81 -33.68
C ASN A 28 -8.98 -3.88 -32.18
N ARG A 29 -10.06 -3.20 -31.79
CA ARG A 29 -10.72 -3.44 -30.49
C ARG A 29 -11.60 -4.69 -30.62
N SER A 30 -11.13 -5.81 -30.10
CA SER A 30 -11.92 -7.03 -29.89
C SER A 30 -12.92 -6.87 -28.72
N GLY A 31 -13.81 -5.88 -28.83
CA GLY A 31 -15.03 -5.86 -28.03
C GLY A 31 -16.00 -6.85 -28.65
N SER A 32 -16.36 -7.91 -27.91
CA SER A 32 -17.42 -8.83 -28.27
C SER A 32 -18.76 -8.11 -28.23
N SER A 33 -19.11 -7.45 -29.35
CA SER A 33 -20.42 -6.83 -29.51
C SER A 33 -21.48 -7.93 -29.45
N ILE A 34 -22.34 -7.86 -28.43
CA ILE A 34 -23.49 -8.75 -28.30
C ILE A 34 -24.42 -8.46 -29.48
N GLN A 35 -24.26 -9.22 -30.56
CA GLN A 35 -25.17 -9.18 -31.69
C GLN A 35 -26.50 -9.74 -31.21
N LEU A 36 -27.38 -8.83 -30.78
CA LEU A 36 -28.78 -9.09 -30.49
C LEU A 36 -29.47 -9.56 -31.78
N HIS A 37 -29.38 -10.87 -32.01
CA HIS A 37 -30.09 -11.57 -33.07
C HIS A 37 -31.58 -11.59 -32.71
N CYS A 38 -32.29 -10.51 -33.01
CA CYS A 38 -33.74 -10.37 -32.82
C CYS A 38 -34.59 -11.29 -33.73
N LYS A 39 -34.00 -12.38 -34.23
CA LYS A 39 -34.66 -13.45 -34.97
C LYS A 39 -34.33 -14.77 -34.27
N ILE A 40 -35.34 -15.38 -33.65
CA ILE A 40 -35.21 -16.70 -33.02
C ILE A 40 -34.80 -17.71 -34.11
N PRO A 41 -33.73 -18.49 -33.91
CA PRO A 41 -33.35 -19.59 -34.81
C PRO A 41 -34.53 -20.53 -35.09
N HIS A 42 -34.75 -20.92 -36.34
CA HIS A 42 -35.81 -21.86 -36.71
C HIS A 42 -35.31 -23.32 -36.67
N ILE A 43 -34.83 -23.74 -35.50
CA ILE A 43 -34.25 -25.07 -35.27
C ILE A 43 -35.34 -26.10 -34.97
N LEU A 44 -36.33 -25.73 -34.15
CA LEU A 44 -37.57 -26.49 -33.96
C LEU A 44 -38.76 -25.70 -34.54
N PRO A 45 -39.82 -26.37 -35.05
CA PRO A 45 -41.04 -25.70 -35.50
C PRO A 45 -41.62 -24.77 -34.42
N HIS A 46 -41.66 -23.46 -34.69
CA HIS A 46 -41.86 -22.43 -33.67
C HIS A 46 -43.20 -22.54 -32.91
N GLU A 47 -44.29 -22.85 -33.62
CA GLU A 47 -45.65 -22.98 -33.10
C GLU A 47 -45.87 -24.24 -32.25
N ARG A 48 -45.00 -25.25 -32.40
CA ARG A 48 -45.20 -26.58 -31.81
C ARG A 48 -44.82 -26.58 -30.33
N VAL A 49 -45.64 -27.25 -29.51
CA VAL A 49 -45.38 -27.43 -28.07
C VAL A 49 -44.69 -28.77 -27.81
N PHE A 50 -43.65 -28.75 -26.97
CA PHE A 50 -42.81 -29.90 -26.62
C PHE A 50 -42.94 -30.20 -25.11
N PRO A 51 -43.20 -31.46 -24.71
CA PRO A 51 -43.32 -31.86 -23.30
C PRO A 51 -41.95 -32.20 -22.68
N ILE A 52 -41.63 -31.55 -21.56
CA ILE A 52 -40.40 -31.76 -20.79
C ILE A 52 -40.80 -31.98 -19.32
N GLN A 53 -40.53 -33.16 -18.76
CA GLN A 53 -40.74 -33.45 -17.35
C GLN A 53 -39.43 -33.27 -16.58
N ILE A 54 -39.45 -32.38 -15.59
CA ILE A 54 -38.34 -32.12 -14.67
C ILE A 54 -38.77 -32.60 -13.28
N GLY A 55 -38.17 -33.71 -12.83
CA GLY A 55 -38.55 -34.39 -11.60
C GLY A 55 -40.05 -34.74 -11.57
N THR A 56 -40.79 -34.06 -10.69
CA THR A 56 -42.23 -34.25 -10.48
C THR A 56 -43.13 -33.37 -11.35
N GLU A 57 -42.60 -32.38 -12.08
CA GLU A 57 -43.41 -31.40 -12.81
C GLU A 57 -43.25 -31.50 -14.34
N LEU A 58 -44.38 -31.40 -15.07
CA LEU A 58 -44.42 -31.44 -16.54
C LEU A 58 -44.53 -30.03 -17.12
N PHE A 59 -43.46 -29.57 -17.75
CA PHE A 59 -43.36 -28.31 -18.47
C PHE A 59 -43.74 -28.50 -19.94
N LYS A 60 -44.29 -27.44 -20.53
CA LYS A 60 -44.73 -27.38 -21.93
C LYS A 60 -44.18 -26.10 -22.55
N LEU A 61 -43.16 -26.21 -23.39
CA LEU A 61 -42.51 -25.07 -24.03
C LEU A 61 -42.73 -25.11 -25.55
N SER A 62 -42.80 -23.95 -26.20
CA SER A 62 -42.88 -23.86 -27.66
C SER A 62 -41.51 -24.09 -28.30
N GLY A 63 -41.50 -24.50 -29.57
CA GLY A 63 -40.27 -24.60 -30.37
C GLY A 63 -39.57 -23.25 -30.51
N ALA A 64 -40.32 -22.14 -30.49
CA ALA A 64 -39.77 -20.79 -30.44
C ALA A 64 -39.02 -20.53 -29.12
N SER A 65 -39.60 -20.90 -27.97
CA SER A 65 -38.93 -20.74 -26.68
C SER A 65 -37.69 -21.64 -26.54
N ILE A 66 -37.77 -22.91 -26.96
CA ILE A 66 -36.62 -23.81 -26.92
C ILE A 66 -35.49 -23.36 -27.87
N SER A 67 -35.84 -22.76 -29.01
CA SER A 67 -34.86 -22.26 -29.98
C SER A 67 -34.31 -20.87 -29.63
N SER A 68 -34.84 -20.19 -28.61
CA SER A 68 -34.42 -18.81 -28.25
C SER A 68 -33.01 -18.75 -27.67
N ASP A 69 -32.60 -19.82 -26.98
CA ASP A 69 -31.24 -20.01 -26.44
C ASP A 69 -30.71 -21.38 -26.89
N ALA A 70 -30.44 -21.50 -28.19
CA ALA A 70 -29.95 -22.69 -28.85
C ALA A 70 -28.63 -22.39 -29.60
N PRO A 71 -27.72 -23.38 -29.79
CA PRO A 71 -27.90 -24.82 -29.54
C PRO A 71 -27.87 -25.20 -28.05
N SER A 72 -28.91 -25.91 -27.63
CA SER A 72 -29.11 -26.43 -26.28
C SER A 72 -29.51 -27.90 -26.28
N TYR A 73 -29.38 -28.58 -25.14
CA TYR A 73 -29.75 -29.99 -24.95
C TYR A 73 -31.18 -30.27 -25.42
N PHE A 74 -32.13 -29.39 -25.07
CA PHE A 74 -33.52 -29.44 -25.51
C PHE A 74 -33.67 -29.37 -27.03
N SER A 75 -32.98 -28.41 -27.67
CA SER A 75 -33.05 -28.24 -29.12
C SER A 75 -32.50 -29.46 -29.88
N GLN A 76 -31.40 -30.05 -29.40
CA GLN A 76 -30.78 -31.24 -29.98
C GLN A 76 -31.65 -32.48 -29.79
N TYR A 77 -32.17 -32.71 -28.57
CA TYR A 77 -33.00 -33.87 -28.24
C TYR A 77 -34.24 -33.97 -29.13
N PHE A 78 -35.00 -32.87 -29.25
CA PHE A 78 -36.21 -32.86 -30.07
C PHE A 78 -35.92 -32.84 -31.58
N LEU A 79 -34.84 -32.20 -32.03
CA LEU A 79 -34.42 -32.26 -33.44
C LEU A 79 -34.06 -33.70 -33.86
N CYS A 80 -33.38 -34.45 -33.00
CA CYS A 80 -33.08 -35.87 -33.22
C CYS A 80 -34.34 -36.76 -33.19
N GLN A 81 -35.37 -36.43 -32.40
CA GLN A 81 -36.66 -37.13 -32.47
C GLN A 81 -37.40 -36.85 -33.80
N ILE A 82 -37.43 -35.58 -34.25
CA ILE A 82 -38.09 -35.18 -35.51
C ILE A 82 -37.44 -35.89 -36.70
N ARG A 83 -36.10 -35.85 -36.82
CA ARG A 83 -35.38 -36.53 -37.92
C ARG A 83 -35.65 -38.03 -37.97
N ARG A 84 -35.66 -38.71 -36.81
CA ARG A 84 -36.00 -40.14 -36.73
C ARG A 84 -37.46 -40.42 -37.11
N ALA A 85 -38.39 -39.50 -36.85
CA ALA A 85 -39.78 -39.62 -37.31
C ALA A 85 -39.86 -39.54 -38.84
N GLU A 86 -39.18 -38.57 -39.44
CA GLU A 86 -39.07 -38.38 -40.89
C GLU A 86 -38.41 -39.59 -41.57
N GLU A 87 -37.29 -40.09 -41.04
CA GLU A 87 -36.59 -41.30 -41.50
C GLU A 87 -37.46 -42.58 -41.41
N THR A 88 -38.35 -42.65 -40.41
CA THR A 88 -39.24 -43.82 -40.20
C THR A 88 -40.61 -43.65 -40.86
N GLY A 89 -40.89 -42.52 -41.50
CA GLY A 89 -42.20 -42.20 -42.09
C GLY A 89 -43.34 -42.11 -41.07
N GLN A 90 -43.04 -41.77 -39.81
CA GLN A 90 -44.03 -41.65 -38.73
C GLN A 90 -44.53 -40.21 -38.57
N ASP A 91 -45.81 -40.05 -38.23
CA ASP A 91 -46.37 -38.75 -37.84
C ASP A 91 -45.56 -38.14 -36.70
N ILE A 92 -45.05 -36.93 -36.93
CA ILE A 92 -44.25 -36.16 -35.94
C ILE A 92 -45.06 -35.96 -34.65
N ASN A 93 -46.40 -35.92 -34.73
CA ASN A 93 -47.30 -35.85 -33.57
C ASN A 93 -47.22 -37.07 -32.64
N THR A 94 -47.00 -38.27 -33.20
CA THR A 94 -46.92 -39.54 -32.47
C THR A 94 -45.49 -39.88 -32.07
N ALA A 95 -44.51 -39.44 -32.86
CA ALA A 95 -43.10 -39.76 -32.66
C ALA A 95 -42.42 -38.97 -31.51
N ILE A 96 -42.91 -37.77 -31.18
CA ILE A 96 -42.32 -36.97 -30.09
C ILE A 96 -42.70 -37.53 -28.72
N LYS A 97 -41.67 -37.82 -27.92
CA LYS A 97 -41.79 -38.38 -26.56
C LYS A 97 -41.36 -37.34 -25.54
N THR A 98 -42.03 -37.31 -24.40
CA THR A 98 -41.66 -36.50 -23.23
C THR A 98 -40.19 -36.73 -22.87
N LEU A 99 -39.43 -35.64 -22.76
CA LEU A 99 -38.09 -35.66 -22.21
C LEU A 99 -38.19 -35.74 -20.68
N TYR A 100 -37.53 -36.71 -20.05
CA TYR A 100 -37.49 -36.86 -18.59
C TYR A 100 -36.10 -36.52 -18.06
N ILE A 101 -36.03 -35.64 -17.07
CA ILE A 101 -34.79 -35.20 -16.41
C ILE A 101 -35.00 -35.18 -14.89
N ASP A 102 -34.09 -35.78 -14.13
CA ASP A 102 -34.10 -35.79 -12.66
C ASP A 102 -33.39 -34.54 -12.11
N ARG A 103 -34.12 -33.43 -11.98
CA ARG A 103 -33.65 -32.12 -11.47
C ARG A 103 -34.75 -31.37 -10.72
N ASP A 104 -34.38 -30.27 -10.07
CA ASP A 104 -35.29 -29.39 -9.35
C ASP A 104 -36.22 -28.58 -10.28
N PRO A 105 -37.55 -28.76 -10.21
CA PRO A 105 -38.48 -27.97 -11.02
C PRO A 105 -38.58 -26.50 -10.57
N ALA A 106 -38.16 -26.14 -9.36
CA ALA A 106 -38.14 -24.74 -8.92
C ALA A 106 -37.10 -23.90 -9.67
N THR A 107 -35.87 -24.40 -9.79
CA THR A 107 -34.83 -23.77 -10.61
C THR A 107 -35.21 -23.80 -12.10
N PHE A 108 -35.86 -24.85 -12.60
CA PHE A 108 -36.29 -24.91 -14.00
C PHE A 108 -37.43 -23.94 -14.37
N ARG A 109 -38.28 -23.53 -13.42
CA ARG A 109 -39.27 -22.45 -13.66
C ARG A 109 -38.61 -21.14 -14.06
N ASP A 110 -37.51 -20.76 -13.42
CA ASP A 110 -36.76 -19.58 -13.80
C ASP A 110 -36.11 -19.76 -15.19
N ILE A 111 -35.60 -20.94 -15.52
CA ILE A 111 -35.09 -21.25 -16.88
C ILE A 111 -36.19 -21.17 -17.95
N CYS A 112 -37.41 -21.58 -17.64
CA CYS A 112 -38.57 -21.41 -18.54
C CYS A 112 -38.88 -19.94 -18.83
N LEU A 113 -38.75 -19.05 -17.83
CA LEU A 113 -38.91 -17.61 -18.03
C LEU A 113 -37.83 -17.04 -18.97
N HIS A 114 -36.57 -17.46 -18.81
CA HIS A 114 -35.49 -17.09 -19.75
C HIS A 114 -35.77 -17.56 -21.18
N LEU A 115 -36.19 -18.81 -21.37
CA LEU A 115 -36.52 -19.36 -22.69
C LEU A 115 -37.75 -18.68 -23.33
N GLN A 116 -38.65 -18.12 -22.52
CA GLN A 116 -39.76 -17.26 -22.96
C GLN A 116 -39.33 -15.81 -23.27
N GLY A 117 -38.09 -15.43 -22.94
CA GLY A 117 -37.51 -14.11 -23.22
C GLY A 117 -37.50 -13.13 -22.04
N TYR A 118 -37.89 -13.56 -20.83
CA TYR A 118 -37.81 -12.73 -19.63
C TYR A 118 -36.39 -12.70 -19.05
N HIS A 119 -35.96 -11.55 -18.53
CA HIS A 119 -34.68 -11.43 -17.84
C HIS A 119 -34.77 -12.03 -16.42
N VAL A 120 -34.07 -13.14 -16.21
CA VAL A 120 -33.97 -13.85 -14.93
C VAL A 120 -32.80 -13.31 -14.10
N ARG A 121 -33.08 -12.95 -12.84
CA ARG A 121 -32.07 -12.50 -11.87
C ARG A 121 -31.97 -13.47 -10.67
N PRO A 122 -30.75 -13.86 -10.23
CA PRO A 122 -30.58 -14.69 -9.04
C PRO A 122 -31.05 -14.00 -7.76
N ARG A 123 -31.46 -14.80 -6.77
CA ARG A 123 -32.09 -14.33 -5.51
C ARG A 123 -31.08 -14.26 -4.36
N ASP A 124 -30.28 -15.31 -4.23
CA ASP A 124 -29.23 -15.53 -3.24
C ASP A 124 -28.08 -16.32 -3.90
N GLY A 125 -26.97 -16.51 -3.19
CA GLY A 125 -25.81 -17.24 -3.73
C GLY A 125 -26.13 -18.71 -4.06
N THR A 126 -26.96 -19.38 -3.27
CA THR A 126 -27.32 -20.79 -3.52
C THR A 126 -28.19 -20.93 -4.76
N HIS A 127 -29.11 -19.99 -4.99
CA HIS A 127 -29.91 -19.96 -6.20
C HIS A 127 -29.06 -19.64 -7.44
N PHE A 128 -28.11 -18.70 -7.34
CA PHE A 128 -27.15 -18.41 -8.41
C PHE A 128 -26.41 -19.68 -8.87
N VAL A 129 -25.83 -20.43 -7.93
CA VAL A 129 -25.04 -21.62 -8.25
C VAL A 129 -25.90 -22.75 -8.84
N ARG A 130 -27.13 -22.97 -8.32
CA ARG A 130 -28.07 -23.95 -8.91
C ARG A 130 -28.46 -23.58 -10.33
N LEU A 131 -28.89 -22.34 -10.53
CA LEU A 131 -29.33 -21.83 -11.83
C LEU A 131 -28.20 -21.85 -12.87
N PHE A 132 -26.96 -21.54 -12.46
CA PHE A 132 -25.78 -21.63 -13.32
C PHE A 132 -25.40 -23.08 -13.66
N ALA A 133 -25.41 -23.99 -12.68
CA ALA A 133 -25.11 -25.41 -12.91
C ALA A 133 -26.14 -26.08 -13.83
N ASP A 134 -27.41 -25.70 -13.73
CA ASP A 134 -28.47 -26.16 -14.64
C ASP A 134 -28.38 -25.47 -16.01
N ALA A 135 -28.03 -24.18 -16.09
CA ALA A 135 -27.78 -23.50 -17.36
C ALA A 135 -26.62 -24.13 -18.15
N GLN A 136 -25.54 -24.54 -17.47
CA GLN A 136 -24.46 -25.32 -18.08
C GLN A 136 -24.92 -26.73 -18.48
N PHE A 137 -25.66 -27.45 -17.63
CA PHE A 137 -26.14 -28.81 -17.92
C PHE A 137 -27.10 -28.87 -19.12
N TYR A 138 -27.94 -27.87 -19.31
CA TYR A 138 -28.82 -27.77 -20.47
C TYR A 138 -28.15 -27.14 -21.71
N SER A 139 -26.89 -26.71 -21.60
CA SER A 139 -26.15 -25.95 -22.62
C SER A 139 -26.93 -24.72 -23.09
N LEU A 140 -27.17 -23.77 -22.19
CA LEU A 140 -27.89 -22.52 -22.47
C LEU A 140 -26.90 -21.33 -22.56
N PRO A 141 -26.31 -21.05 -23.75
CA PRO A 141 -25.21 -20.11 -23.86
C PRO A 141 -25.58 -18.67 -23.51
N ARG A 142 -26.78 -18.18 -23.86
CA ARG A 142 -27.21 -16.82 -23.52
C ARG A 142 -27.49 -16.69 -22.03
N LEU A 143 -28.17 -17.66 -21.39
CA LEU A 143 -28.40 -17.66 -19.94
C LEU A 143 -27.07 -17.69 -19.18
N THR A 144 -26.15 -18.57 -19.58
CA THR A 144 -24.84 -18.71 -18.93
C THR A 144 -24.00 -17.44 -19.10
N SER A 145 -24.11 -16.74 -20.24
CA SER A 145 -23.46 -15.44 -20.46
C SER A 145 -24.05 -14.34 -19.58
N GLN A 146 -25.39 -14.23 -19.52
CA GLN A 146 -26.09 -13.30 -18.64
C GLN A 146 -25.73 -13.51 -17.15
N LEU A 147 -25.67 -14.77 -16.71
CA LEU A 147 -25.26 -15.12 -15.34
C LEU A 147 -23.77 -14.87 -15.08
N HIS A 148 -22.92 -14.88 -16.13
CA HIS A 148 -21.52 -14.48 -16.02
C HIS A 148 -21.34 -12.94 -15.95
N GLU A 149 -22.27 -12.16 -16.50
CA GLU A 149 -22.28 -10.68 -16.37
C GLU A 149 -22.87 -10.22 -15.03
N GLU A 150 -23.80 -10.98 -14.46
CA GLU A 150 -24.48 -10.70 -13.19
C GLU A 150 -23.55 -10.55 -11.97
N SER A 151 -24.10 -9.96 -10.90
CA SER A 151 -23.41 -9.67 -9.64
C SER A 151 -22.79 -10.93 -9.01
N ILE A 152 -21.60 -10.80 -8.43
CA ILE A 152 -20.94 -11.88 -7.71
C ILE A 152 -21.61 -12.05 -6.35
N PHE A 153 -22.00 -13.28 -6.01
CA PHE A 153 -22.52 -13.63 -4.69
C PHE A 153 -21.43 -14.34 -3.87
N ALA A 154 -21.15 -13.84 -2.66
CA ALA A 154 -20.17 -14.43 -1.76
C ALA A 154 -20.60 -14.30 -0.29
N SER A 155 -20.21 -15.25 0.56
CA SER A 155 -20.43 -15.21 2.00
C SER A 155 -19.15 -14.85 2.74
N ILE A 156 -19.20 -13.88 3.65
CA ILE A 156 -18.02 -13.40 4.40
C ILE A 156 -18.40 -13.29 5.87
N GLY A 157 -17.68 -14.02 6.71
CA GLY A 157 -18.01 -14.21 8.12
C GLY A 157 -19.39 -14.84 8.29
N HIS A 158 -20.36 -14.01 8.65
CA HIS A 158 -21.75 -14.40 8.95
C HIS A 158 -22.79 -13.74 8.03
N ARG A 159 -22.37 -13.07 6.94
CA ARG A 159 -23.25 -12.31 6.03
C ARG A 159 -22.96 -12.64 4.57
N GLU A 160 -24.03 -12.78 3.77
CA GLU A 160 -23.94 -12.83 2.31
C GLU A 160 -23.86 -11.41 1.72
N PHE A 161 -23.12 -11.28 0.62
CA PHE A 161 -22.94 -10.04 -0.13
C PHE A 161 -23.20 -10.28 -1.62
N GLN A 162 -24.07 -9.45 -2.20
CA GLN A 162 -24.21 -9.29 -3.64
C GLN A 162 -23.32 -8.13 -4.10
N ILE A 163 -22.32 -8.42 -4.92
CA ILE A 163 -21.26 -7.49 -5.31
C ILE A 163 -21.33 -7.24 -6.83
N PRO A 164 -21.75 -6.05 -7.28
CA PRO A 164 -21.69 -5.68 -8.70
C PRO A 164 -20.25 -5.66 -9.20
N ARG A 165 -19.99 -6.18 -10.42
CA ARG A 165 -18.64 -6.32 -10.97
C ARG A 165 -17.91 -4.98 -11.15
N ASP A 166 -18.67 -3.94 -11.46
CA ASP A 166 -18.17 -2.58 -11.71
C ASP A 166 -17.46 -1.98 -10.48
N VAL A 167 -17.76 -2.48 -9.27
CA VAL A 167 -17.09 -2.11 -8.01
C VAL A 167 -15.59 -2.53 -8.02
N PHE A 168 -15.19 -3.42 -8.92
CA PHE A 168 -13.79 -3.82 -9.14
C PHE A 168 -13.17 -3.24 -10.43
N SER A 169 -13.83 -2.27 -11.08
CA SER A 169 -13.35 -1.66 -12.34
C SER A 169 -12.15 -0.71 -12.15
N GLU A 170 -11.90 -0.22 -10.93
CA GLU A 170 -10.74 0.61 -10.61
C GLU A 170 -9.40 -0.11 -10.90
N PRO A 171 -8.37 0.63 -11.40
CA PRO A 171 -7.09 0.04 -11.77
C PRO A 171 -6.41 -0.65 -10.58
N GLY A 172 -6.08 -1.93 -10.75
CA GLY A 172 -5.42 -2.73 -9.72
C GLY A 172 -6.32 -3.26 -8.61
N ASN A 173 -7.65 -3.07 -8.70
CA ASN A 173 -8.63 -3.81 -7.90
C ASN A 173 -9.14 -5.06 -8.64
N SER A 174 -8.55 -5.42 -9.78
CA SER A 174 -8.74 -6.68 -10.51
C SER A 174 -7.42 -7.07 -11.22
N PRO A 175 -7.07 -8.37 -11.37
CA PRO A 175 -7.74 -9.54 -10.79
C PRO A 175 -7.65 -9.58 -9.26
N ASN A 176 -8.71 -10.03 -8.61
CA ASN A 176 -8.88 -10.07 -7.17
C ASN A 176 -9.46 -11.42 -6.72
N PHE A 177 -9.61 -11.66 -5.42
CA PHE A 177 -10.15 -12.92 -4.88
C PHE A 177 -11.51 -13.32 -5.49
N PHE A 178 -12.43 -12.36 -5.64
CA PHE A 178 -13.77 -12.60 -6.17
C PHE A 178 -13.75 -12.84 -7.68
N THR A 179 -12.98 -12.06 -8.45
CA THR A 179 -12.91 -12.25 -9.91
C THR A 179 -12.15 -13.52 -10.28
N LEU A 180 -11.04 -13.84 -9.59
CA LEU A 180 -10.31 -15.09 -9.80
C LEU A 180 -11.14 -16.31 -9.39
N GLY A 181 -11.74 -16.30 -8.19
CA GLY A 181 -12.61 -17.39 -7.74
C GLY A 181 -13.82 -17.59 -8.66
N PHE A 182 -14.43 -16.49 -9.11
CA PHE A 182 -15.54 -16.56 -10.06
C PHE A 182 -15.10 -17.15 -11.41
N THR A 183 -13.95 -16.74 -11.96
CA THR A 183 -13.41 -17.32 -13.19
C THR A 183 -13.10 -18.81 -13.02
N VAL A 184 -12.52 -19.27 -11.91
CA VAL A 184 -12.20 -20.69 -11.72
C VAL A 184 -13.46 -21.58 -11.65
N PHE A 185 -14.53 -21.13 -10.99
CA PHE A 185 -15.75 -21.95 -10.85
C PHE A 185 -16.80 -21.76 -11.96
N PHE A 186 -16.77 -20.62 -12.67
CA PHE A 186 -17.84 -20.21 -13.59
C PHE A 186 -17.36 -19.68 -14.95
N SER A 187 -16.08 -19.88 -15.32
CA SER A 187 -15.66 -19.65 -16.71
C SER A 187 -16.34 -20.63 -17.66
N ASN A 188 -16.66 -20.15 -18.85
CA ASN A 188 -16.93 -21.00 -19.99
C ASN A 188 -15.62 -21.19 -20.79
N GLN A 189 -15.52 -22.28 -21.56
CA GLN A 189 -14.53 -22.48 -22.64
C GLN A 189 -13.07 -22.83 -22.24
N THR A 190 -12.87 -23.54 -21.13
CA THR A 190 -11.72 -24.46 -20.98
C THR A 190 -12.22 -25.80 -20.46
N ASP A 191 -11.78 -26.91 -21.04
CA ASP A 191 -12.31 -28.24 -20.70
C ASP A 191 -11.91 -28.69 -19.28
N GLU A 192 -10.80 -28.16 -18.76
CA GLU A 192 -10.20 -28.46 -17.45
C GLU A 192 -10.77 -27.63 -16.26
N VAL A 193 -12.07 -27.36 -16.20
CA VAL A 193 -12.69 -26.67 -15.03
C VAL A 193 -12.44 -27.44 -13.71
N PHE A 194 -12.18 -28.74 -13.81
CA PHE A 194 -11.70 -29.57 -12.70
C PHE A 194 -10.43 -30.32 -13.15
N PRO A 195 -9.25 -30.01 -12.58
CA PRO A 195 -8.01 -30.72 -12.92
C PRO A 195 -8.12 -32.22 -12.62
N GLY A 196 -8.11 -33.04 -13.68
CA GLY A 196 -8.21 -34.50 -13.59
C GLY A 196 -9.63 -35.08 -13.51
N LEU A 197 -10.66 -34.36 -13.98
CA LEU A 197 -12.01 -34.91 -14.18
C LEU A 197 -12.56 -34.57 -15.57
N ASP A 198 -12.53 -35.54 -16.48
CA ASP A 198 -13.12 -35.42 -17.81
C ASP A 198 -14.64 -35.25 -17.71
N ARG A 199 -15.17 -34.20 -18.34
CA ARG A 199 -16.58 -33.79 -18.20
C ARG A 199 -17.56 -34.78 -18.86
N GLU A 200 -17.08 -35.64 -19.75
CA GLU A 200 -17.91 -36.52 -20.58
C GLU A 200 -18.57 -37.67 -19.79
N GLU A 201 -17.97 -38.11 -18.67
CA GLU A 201 -18.53 -39.18 -17.82
C GLU A 201 -19.40 -38.67 -16.65
N LEU A 202 -19.42 -37.36 -16.38
CA LEU A 202 -20.12 -36.78 -15.23
C LEU A 202 -21.63 -36.60 -15.48
N ILE A 203 -22.37 -37.69 -15.27
CA ILE A 203 -23.87 -37.75 -15.32
C ILE A 203 -24.55 -36.63 -14.49
N ARG A 204 -23.87 -36.13 -13.45
CA ARG A 204 -24.32 -34.99 -12.64
C ARG A 204 -23.16 -33.99 -12.45
N PRO A 205 -23.40 -32.67 -12.56
CA PRO A 205 -22.41 -31.67 -12.19
C PRO A 205 -22.09 -31.78 -10.68
N PRO A 206 -20.86 -31.45 -10.25
CA PRO A 206 -20.48 -31.49 -8.85
C PRO A 206 -21.27 -30.47 -8.01
N PRO A 207 -21.44 -30.71 -6.70
CA PRO A 207 -22.09 -29.78 -5.78
C PRO A 207 -21.19 -28.56 -5.52
N ILE A 208 -21.24 -27.58 -6.41
CA ILE A 208 -20.58 -26.28 -6.23
C ILE A 208 -21.26 -25.53 -5.08
N LEU A 209 -20.48 -24.80 -4.29
CA LEU A 209 -20.96 -23.88 -3.26
C LEU A 209 -20.58 -22.43 -3.62
N PRO A 210 -21.35 -21.42 -3.18
CA PRO A 210 -20.94 -20.02 -3.31
C PRO A 210 -19.60 -19.76 -2.60
N PRO A 211 -18.72 -18.92 -3.15
CA PRO A 211 -17.47 -18.53 -2.48
C PRO A 211 -17.71 -18.04 -1.05
N SER A 212 -17.04 -18.68 -0.08
CA SER A 212 -17.24 -18.42 1.35
C SER A 212 -15.92 -18.18 2.08
N VAL A 213 -15.88 -17.13 2.91
CA VAL A 213 -14.71 -16.72 3.69
C VAL A 213 -15.14 -16.53 5.16
N PRO A 214 -15.27 -17.62 5.94
CA PRO A 214 -15.79 -17.56 7.32
C PRO A 214 -14.84 -16.87 8.30
N ASN A 215 -13.52 -16.90 8.04
CA ASN A 215 -12.49 -16.40 8.95
C ASN A 215 -12.23 -14.88 8.84
N ARG A 216 -13.23 -14.10 8.40
CA ARG A 216 -13.13 -12.65 8.15
C ARG A 216 -14.39 -11.92 8.64
N SER A 217 -14.23 -10.70 9.12
CA SER A 217 -15.36 -9.87 9.57
C SER A 217 -16.18 -9.36 8.39
N ALA A 218 -17.50 -9.52 8.47
CA ALA A 218 -18.42 -8.98 7.48
C ALA A 218 -18.42 -7.45 7.46
N ASP A 219 -18.15 -6.82 8.61
CA ASP A 219 -18.32 -5.38 8.79
C ASP A 219 -17.13 -4.60 8.23
N THR A 220 -15.89 -5.09 8.40
CA THR A 220 -14.72 -4.56 7.67
C THR A 220 -14.89 -4.69 6.16
N PHE A 221 -15.47 -5.80 5.69
CA PHE A 221 -15.77 -5.97 4.26
C PHE A 221 -16.88 -5.03 3.75
N ALA A 222 -17.90 -4.76 4.57
CA ALA A 222 -18.93 -3.78 4.24
C ALA A 222 -18.33 -2.37 4.08
N GLU A 223 -17.39 -1.98 4.95
CA GLU A 223 -16.66 -0.71 4.85
C GLU A 223 -15.70 -0.69 3.63
N ILE A 224 -15.06 -1.80 3.29
CA ILE A 224 -14.30 -1.98 2.03
C ILE A 224 -15.20 -1.80 0.80
N LEU A 225 -16.42 -2.36 0.79
CA LEU A 225 -17.38 -2.16 -0.29
C LEU A 225 -17.88 -0.70 -0.38
N HIS A 226 -17.91 0.05 0.71
CA HIS A 226 -18.20 1.49 0.66
C HIS A 226 -17.05 2.26 0.00
N LEU A 227 -15.79 1.96 0.36
CA LEU A 227 -14.59 2.55 -0.25
C LEU A 227 -14.48 2.27 -1.75
N LEU A 228 -14.73 1.02 -2.18
CA LEU A 228 -14.71 0.64 -3.60
C LEU A 228 -15.86 1.28 -4.42
N LYS A 229 -16.97 1.64 -3.77
CA LYS A 229 -18.05 2.44 -4.37
C LYS A 229 -17.75 3.95 -4.40
N GLY A 230 -16.56 4.36 -3.96
CA GLY A 230 -16.12 5.76 -3.93
C GLY A 230 -16.56 6.57 -2.71
N TYR A 231 -17.25 5.95 -1.73
CA TYR A 231 -17.64 6.66 -0.49
C TYR A 231 -16.45 6.74 0.49
N PRO A 232 -16.25 7.88 1.18
CA PRO A 232 -15.26 7.97 2.25
C PRO A 232 -15.66 7.09 3.44
N VAL A 233 -14.66 6.60 4.17
CA VAL A 233 -14.83 5.85 5.43
C VAL A 233 -13.91 6.44 6.49
N ASP A 234 -14.47 6.81 7.63
CA ASP A 234 -13.74 7.41 8.74
C ASP A 234 -12.91 6.37 9.49
N VAL A 235 -11.58 6.55 9.44
CA VAL A 235 -10.64 5.61 10.06
C VAL A 235 -10.56 5.84 11.57
N ARG A 236 -11.50 5.22 12.29
CA ARG A 236 -11.71 5.32 13.75
C ARG A 236 -10.45 5.10 14.61
N SER A 237 -9.50 4.27 14.17
CA SER A 237 -8.24 4.01 14.86
C SER A 237 -7.19 3.38 13.94
N GLU A 238 -5.91 3.36 14.36
CA GLU A 238 -4.85 2.65 13.62
C GLU A 238 -5.10 1.13 13.58
N ALA A 239 -5.65 0.55 14.65
CA ALA A 239 -6.06 -0.86 14.67
C ALA A 239 -7.15 -1.14 13.63
N HIS A 240 -8.12 -0.24 13.47
CA HIS A 240 -9.14 -0.34 12.42
C HIS A 240 -8.51 -0.26 11.02
N ARG A 241 -7.58 0.68 10.78
CA ARG A 241 -6.82 0.77 9.51
C ARG A 241 -6.07 -0.52 9.21
N LYS A 242 -5.43 -1.13 10.21
CA LYS A 242 -4.68 -2.39 10.07
C LYS A 242 -5.59 -3.57 9.73
N ALA A 243 -6.80 -3.64 10.28
CA ALA A 243 -7.81 -4.62 9.89
C ALA A 243 -8.26 -4.45 8.42
N LEU A 244 -8.62 -3.22 8.01
CA LEU A 244 -9.00 -2.92 6.62
C LEU A 244 -7.86 -3.26 5.64
N LEU A 245 -6.61 -2.91 5.95
CA LEU A 245 -5.45 -3.26 5.14
C LEU A 245 -5.19 -4.78 5.07
N GLN A 246 -5.40 -5.52 6.17
CA GLN A 246 -5.26 -6.98 6.19
C GLN A 246 -6.28 -7.64 5.26
N ASP A 247 -7.53 -7.18 5.29
CA ASP A 247 -8.61 -7.71 4.46
C ASP A 247 -8.44 -7.30 2.99
N CYS A 248 -8.04 -6.07 2.69
CA CYS A 248 -7.67 -5.65 1.32
C CYS A 248 -6.54 -6.49 0.72
N ARG A 249 -5.51 -6.82 1.52
CA ARG A 249 -4.43 -7.73 1.13
C ARG A 249 -4.95 -9.14 0.84
N TYR A 250 -5.82 -9.67 1.71
CA TYR A 250 -6.44 -10.99 1.53
C TYR A 250 -7.29 -11.06 0.24
N PHE A 251 -8.14 -10.06 0.01
CA PHE A 251 -8.98 -9.97 -1.19
C PHE A 251 -8.21 -9.53 -2.45
N HIS A 252 -6.91 -9.22 -2.36
CA HIS A 252 -6.03 -8.77 -3.45
C HIS A 252 -6.42 -7.41 -4.08
N LEU A 253 -7.05 -6.53 -3.30
CA LEU A 253 -7.50 -5.19 -3.72
C LEU A 253 -6.35 -4.17 -3.64
N LYS A 254 -5.37 -4.29 -4.54
CA LYS A 254 -4.09 -3.55 -4.47
C LYS A 254 -4.25 -2.04 -4.66
N GLY A 255 -5.18 -1.60 -5.52
CA GLY A 255 -5.49 -0.18 -5.69
C GLY A 255 -6.05 0.43 -4.40
N LEU A 256 -7.00 -0.25 -3.75
CA LEU A 256 -7.55 0.18 -2.47
C LEU A 256 -6.52 0.10 -1.32
N GLU A 257 -5.64 -0.90 -1.30
CA GLU A 257 -4.54 -0.98 -0.33
C GLU A 257 -3.67 0.29 -0.38
N GLN A 258 -3.26 0.72 -1.58
CA GLN A 258 -2.44 1.92 -1.78
C GLN A 258 -3.18 3.23 -1.44
N ARG A 259 -4.51 3.25 -1.49
CA ARG A 259 -5.33 4.37 -1.00
C ARG A 259 -5.46 4.39 0.53
N LEU A 260 -5.43 3.23 1.19
CA LEU A 260 -5.60 3.08 2.64
C LEU A 260 -4.30 3.22 3.45
N ILE A 261 -3.13 3.10 2.84
CA ILE A 261 -1.83 3.32 3.49
C ILE A 261 -1.74 4.74 4.09
N PRO A 262 -1.20 4.92 5.33
CA PRO A 262 -0.92 6.24 5.88
C PRO A 262 0.12 6.98 5.03
N HIS A 263 -0.26 8.14 4.50
CA HIS A 263 0.61 9.01 3.71
C HIS A 263 0.20 10.47 3.91
N SER A 264 1.13 11.39 3.64
CA SER A 264 0.85 12.81 3.49
C SER A 264 1.61 13.34 2.28
N ILE A 265 0.98 14.17 1.45
CA ILE A 265 1.62 14.83 0.29
C ILE A 265 1.61 16.33 0.56
N THR A 266 2.78 16.96 0.50
CA THR A 266 2.98 18.36 0.87
C THR A 266 4.02 19.03 -0.02
N PHE A 267 3.76 20.25 -0.47
CA PHE A 267 4.70 21.01 -1.30
C PHE A 267 5.80 21.67 -0.45
N ASN A 268 7.06 21.29 -0.69
CA ASN A 268 8.24 21.96 -0.13
C ASN A 268 8.50 23.26 -0.88
N GLN A 269 8.25 24.38 -0.21
CA GLN A 269 8.39 25.73 -0.77
C GLN A 269 9.85 26.11 -1.09
N ILE A 270 10.82 25.62 -0.31
CA ILE A 270 12.24 25.95 -0.46
C ILE A 270 12.83 25.23 -1.68
N ARG A 271 12.40 23.99 -1.93
CA ARG A 271 12.92 23.14 -3.03
C ARG A 271 12.04 23.12 -4.28
N GLY A 272 10.81 23.65 -4.20
CA GLY A 272 9.88 23.72 -5.32
C GLY A 272 9.41 22.34 -5.82
N LYS A 273 9.11 21.42 -4.88
CA LYS A 273 8.76 20.02 -5.13
C LYS A 273 7.64 19.55 -4.21
N ASP A 274 6.80 18.66 -4.72
CA ASP A 274 5.94 17.84 -3.88
C ASP A 274 6.77 16.78 -3.16
N GLU A 275 6.59 16.65 -1.85
CA GLU A 275 7.15 15.61 -1.00
C GLU A 275 6.03 14.67 -0.53
N ILE A 276 6.32 13.37 -0.47
CA ILE A 276 5.42 12.35 0.09
C ILE A 276 6.03 11.72 1.33
N VAL A 277 5.35 11.90 2.46
CA VAL A 277 5.68 11.24 3.73
C VAL A 277 5.06 9.84 3.74
N LEU A 278 5.88 8.81 3.87
CA LEU A 278 5.48 7.40 3.90
C LEU A 278 6.33 6.61 4.90
N ARG A 279 5.71 5.66 5.60
CA ARG A 279 6.44 4.73 6.48
C ARG A 279 7.27 3.74 5.67
N LEU A 280 8.47 3.40 6.16
CA LEU A 280 9.29 2.29 5.66
C LEU A 280 8.56 0.93 5.71
N GLU A 281 7.47 0.82 6.48
CA GLU A 281 6.65 -0.39 6.48
C GLU A 281 5.81 -0.58 5.20
N ASP A 282 5.52 0.49 4.46
CA ASP A 282 4.56 0.54 3.34
C ASP A 282 5.18 0.86 1.94
N VAL A 283 6.48 1.18 1.86
CA VAL A 283 7.17 1.50 0.58
C VAL A 283 7.29 0.28 -0.33
N LEU A 284 6.68 0.33 -1.53
CA LEU A 284 6.76 -0.72 -2.55
C LEU A 284 7.87 -0.46 -3.59
N LYS A 285 8.68 -1.49 -3.88
CA LYS A 285 9.79 -1.44 -4.86
C LYS A 285 9.42 -0.94 -6.26
N SER A 286 8.15 -1.04 -6.66
CA SER A 286 7.64 -0.56 -7.94
C SER A 286 7.45 0.96 -7.98
N GLY A 287 7.08 1.58 -6.85
CA GLY A 287 6.85 3.02 -6.73
C GLY A 287 8.13 3.85 -6.59
N VAL A 288 9.24 3.23 -6.17
CA VAL A 288 10.55 3.89 -6.01
C VAL A 288 11.13 4.27 -7.37
N GLY A 289 11.47 5.56 -7.52
CA GLY A 289 12.28 6.11 -8.60
C GLY A 289 13.46 6.90 -8.04
N VAL A 290 14.41 7.28 -8.90
CA VAL A 290 15.51 8.17 -8.56
C VAL A 290 15.60 9.23 -9.66
N LEU A 291 15.50 10.51 -9.30
CA LEU A 291 15.53 11.62 -10.25
C LEU A 291 16.78 12.49 -10.04
N PRO A 292 17.59 12.75 -11.08
CA PRO A 292 18.72 13.67 -10.99
C PRO A 292 18.29 15.06 -10.51
N GLU A 293 19.08 15.64 -9.60
CA GLU A 293 18.93 17.01 -9.17
C GLU A 293 19.32 17.94 -10.33
N ARG A 294 18.36 18.68 -10.88
CA ARG A 294 18.63 19.68 -11.92
C ARG A 294 19.29 20.91 -11.29
N VAL A 295 20.60 20.81 -11.06
CA VAL A 295 21.45 21.95 -10.73
C VAL A 295 21.80 22.66 -12.03
N ASP A 296 21.70 24.00 -12.05
CA ASP A 296 22.11 24.79 -13.21
C ASP A 296 23.63 24.68 -13.44
N ILE A 297 24.01 24.63 -14.72
CA ILE A 297 25.29 24.10 -15.24
C ILE A 297 26.56 24.83 -14.72
N ALA A 298 26.42 25.94 -14.01
CA ALA A 298 27.52 26.70 -13.42
C ALA A 298 28.04 26.14 -12.07
N ALA A 299 27.30 25.26 -11.38
CA ALA A 299 27.60 24.91 -9.99
C ALA A 299 28.36 23.57 -9.81
N ARG A 300 29.69 23.66 -9.91
CA ARG A 300 30.72 22.70 -9.43
C ARG A 300 30.81 21.32 -10.11
N GLU A 301 32.01 21.04 -10.62
CA GLU A 301 32.46 19.77 -11.24
C GLU A 301 32.51 18.55 -10.29
N GLY A 302 31.94 18.64 -9.08
CA GLY A 302 32.05 17.63 -8.01
C GLY A 302 30.77 16.88 -7.64
N ASP A 303 29.60 17.38 -8.04
CA ASP A 303 28.28 16.83 -7.63
C ASP A 303 27.48 16.22 -8.80
N ASN A 304 28.16 15.77 -9.87
CA ASN A 304 27.60 15.14 -11.09
C ASN A 304 26.74 13.86 -10.88
N TYR A 305 26.57 13.39 -9.64
CA TYR A 305 25.72 12.27 -9.25
C TYR A 305 24.64 12.65 -8.22
N ALA A 306 24.40 13.95 -8.02
CA ALA A 306 23.35 14.44 -7.15
C ALA A 306 21.96 14.03 -7.70
N ALA A 307 21.24 13.23 -6.94
CA ALA A 307 19.88 12.79 -7.26
C ALA A 307 19.06 12.58 -5.99
N TRP A 308 17.74 12.60 -6.10
CA TRP A 308 16.82 12.35 -4.99
C TRP A 308 16.00 11.10 -5.25
N VAL A 309 15.63 10.39 -4.18
CA VAL A 309 14.71 9.27 -4.26
C VAL A 309 13.29 9.81 -4.28
N ASN A 310 12.52 9.43 -5.30
CA ASN A 310 11.13 9.80 -5.47
C ASN A 310 10.23 8.57 -5.32
N TYR A 311 8.96 8.79 -4.99
CA TYR A 311 7.96 7.75 -4.86
C TYR A 311 6.63 8.18 -5.47
N ALA A 312 6.03 7.26 -6.25
CA ALA A 312 4.62 7.29 -6.63
C ALA A 312 3.97 6.00 -6.10
N ARG A 313 2.86 6.09 -5.36
CA ARG A 313 2.09 4.91 -4.95
C ARG A 313 1.59 4.20 -6.22
N PRO A 314 1.98 2.93 -6.46
CA PRO A 314 1.53 2.20 -7.63
C PRO A 314 0.01 2.21 -7.74
N LEU A 315 -0.51 2.33 -8.97
CA LEU A 315 -1.95 2.31 -9.30
C LEU A 315 -2.75 3.54 -8.82
N VAL A 316 -2.17 4.43 -8.00
CA VAL A 316 -2.88 5.59 -7.41
C VAL A 316 -2.27 6.92 -7.85
N ASP A 317 -0.95 7.09 -7.74
CA ASP A 317 -0.30 8.36 -8.07
C ASP A 317 0.09 8.43 -9.55
N THR A 318 -0.19 9.58 -10.18
CA THR A 318 0.17 9.84 -11.59
C THR A 318 1.58 10.44 -11.74
N GLN A 319 2.12 11.07 -10.69
CA GLN A 319 3.42 11.73 -10.69
C GLN A 319 4.22 11.37 -9.42
N PRO A 320 5.56 11.25 -9.50
CA PRO A 320 6.40 10.84 -8.37
C PRO A 320 6.88 12.04 -7.53
N ALA A 321 6.34 12.17 -6.31
CA ALA A 321 6.81 13.12 -5.31
C ALA A 321 8.16 12.69 -4.70
N GLU A 322 8.91 13.59 -4.06
CA GLU A 322 10.16 13.22 -3.37
C GLU A 322 9.87 12.48 -2.07
N LEU A 323 10.61 11.40 -1.79
CA LEU A 323 10.30 10.49 -0.68
C LEU A 323 10.85 11.01 0.65
N VAL A 324 9.94 11.32 1.57
CA VAL A 324 10.23 11.51 3.00
C VAL A 324 9.89 10.21 3.73
N LEU A 325 10.92 9.45 4.08
CA LEU A 325 10.81 8.13 4.69
C LEU A 325 10.68 8.25 6.21
N GLU A 326 9.51 7.87 6.74
CA GLU A 326 9.28 7.71 8.18
C GLU A 326 9.77 6.33 8.63
N ILE A 327 10.74 6.32 9.55
CA ILE A 327 11.27 5.11 10.19
C ILE A 327 10.99 5.23 11.70
N GLY A 328 10.46 4.19 12.33
CA GLY A 328 10.14 4.19 13.76
C GLY A 328 10.47 2.87 14.46
N GLY A 329 10.04 2.75 15.72
CA GLY A 329 10.12 1.50 16.49
C GLY A 329 11.48 1.27 17.18
N ASP A 330 12.12 2.34 17.67
CA ASP A 330 13.40 2.30 18.41
C ASP A 330 14.54 1.56 17.66
N CYS A 331 14.49 1.52 16.33
CA CYS A 331 15.42 0.73 15.51
C CYS A 331 16.66 1.49 15.03
N MET A 332 16.93 2.68 15.58
CA MET A 332 17.93 3.63 15.09
C MET A 332 18.80 4.18 16.23
N ARG A 333 20.13 4.27 16.00
CA ARG A 333 21.04 5.08 16.85
C ARG A 333 21.80 6.11 16.02
N LEU A 334 21.81 7.36 16.48
CA LEU A 334 22.52 8.47 15.84
C LEU A 334 23.85 8.70 16.55
N HIS A 335 24.96 8.43 15.86
CA HIS A 335 26.33 8.54 16.38
C HIS A 335 27.01 9.83 15.87
N PHE A 336 27.65 10.57 16.77
CA PHE A 336 28.35 11.83 16.45
C PHE A 336 29.87 11.64 16.50
N ASN A 337 30.52 11.35 15.36
CA ASN A 337 31.99 11.25 15.34
C ASN A 337 32.64 12.64 15.16
N LYS A 338 33.66 12.90 15.98
CA LYS A 338 34.50 14.09 16.03
C LYS A 338 35.72 13.99 15.10
N GLU A 339 36.03 12.80 14.57
CA GLU A 339 37.12 12.56 13.62
C GLU A 339 36.82 13.11 12.22
N GLY A 340 37.02 14.42 12.09
CA GLY A 340 37.10 15.13 10.83
C GLY A 340 37.82 16.45 11.07
N GLY A 341 39.07 16.55 10.59
CA GLY A 341 39.96 17.72 10.80
C GLY A 341 39.56 18.98 10.03
N GLY A 342 38.27 19.34 10.06
CA GLY A 342 37.67 20.34 9.18
C GLY A 342 36.24 20.74 9.58
N GLY A 343 36.00 21.02 10.87
CA GLY A 343 34.81 21.75 11.36
C GLY A 343 33.45 21.04 11.35
N LYS A 344 33.20 20.09 10.45
CA LYS A 344 31.96 19.31 10.38
C LYS A 344 32.17 17.89 10.92
N GLY A 345 31.68 17.63 12.13
CA GLY A 345 31.60 16.27 12.69
C GLY A 345 30.70 15.38 11.84
N LEU A 346 31.13 14.14 11.60
CA LEU A 346 30.41 13.23 10.71
C LEU A 346 29.32 12.51 11.51
N THR A 347 28.06 12.82 11.23
CA THR A 347 26.92 12.16 11.87
C THR A 347 26.57 10.88 11.10
N ARG A 348 26.41 9.76 11.80
CA ARG A 348 26.06 8.47 11.20
C ARG A 348 24.92 7.79 11.94
N LEU A 349 24.16 6.96 11.22
CA LEU A 349 22.95 6.31 11.67
C LEU A 349 23.11 4.79 11.62
N GLU A 350 23.10 4.17 12.80
CA GLU A 350 23.07 2.72 12.99
C GLU A 350 21.62 2.23 12.88
N PHE A 351 21.38 1.16 12.11
CA PHE A 351 20.08 0.49 12.04
C PHE A 351 20.11 -0.88 12.73
N LEU A 352 19.05 -1.19 13.47
CA LEU A 352 18.92 -2.38 14.30
C LEU A 352 17.78 -3.29 13.84
N LYS A 353 17.94 -4.60 14.09
CA LYS A 353 16.91 -5.65 13.88
C LYS A 353 16.26 -5.57 12.48
N GLU A 354 14.93 -5.66 12.39
CA GLU A 354 14.18 -5.56 11.13
C GLU A 354 14.45 -4.25 10.38
N GLY A 355 14.62 -3.13 11.10
CA GLY A 355 14.91 -1.82 10.50
C GLY A 355 16.13 -1.87 9.58
N ARG A 356 17.21 -2.52 10.01
CA ARG A 356 18.40 -2.78 9.19
C ARG A 356 18.04 -3.55 7.92
N THR A 357 17.39 -4.70 8.06
CA THR A 357 17.01 -5.56 6.93
C THR A 357 16.11 -4.83 5.92
N ARG A 358 15.24 -3.92 6.36
CA ARG A 358 14.37 -3.14 5.47
C ARG A 358 15.11 -2.00 4.77
N VAL A 359 15.99 -1.28 5.48
CA VAL A 359 16.82 -0.22 4.89
C VAL A 359 17.81 -0.79 3.86
N THR A 360 18.46 -1.92 4.17
CA THR A 360 19.34 -2.61 3.19
C THR A 360 18.57 -2.96 1.92
N LYS A 361 17.37 -3.55 2.02
CA LYS A 361 16.52 -3.87 0.87
C LYS A 361 16.05 -2.64 0.09
N LEU A 362 15.84 -1.51 0.75
CA LEU A 362 15.52 -0.25 0.06
C LEU A 362 16.74 0.26 -0.74
N PHE A 363 17.95 0.16 -0.17
CA PHE A 363 19.19 0.51 -0.89
C PHE A 363 19.50 -0.45 -2.05
N GLU A 364 19.22 -1.75 -1.92
CA GLU A 364 19.28 -2.71 -3.04
C GLU A 364 18.36 -2.32 -4.19
N VAL A 365 17.12 -1.91 -3.89
CA VAL A 365 16.16 -1.41 -4.90
C VAL A 365 16.66 -0.12 -5.56
N ILE A 366 17.20 0.82 -4.79
CA ILE A 366 17.76 2.09 -5.30
C ILE A 366 18.98 1.82 -6.20
N ALA A 367 19.89 0.93 -5.79
CA ALA A 367 21.05 0.53 -6.60
C ALA A 367 20.63 -0.10 -7.93
N SER A 368 19.62 -0.99 -7.90
CA SER A 368 19.03 -1.58 -9.10
C SER A 368 18.41 -0.54 -10.02
N LYS A 369 17.73 0.49 -9.48
CA LYS A 369 17.17 1.62 -10.26
C LYS A 369 18.25 2.52 -10.88
N LEU A 370 19.43 2.57 -10.26
CA LEU A 370 20.62 3.25 -10.78
C LEU A 370 21.44 2.39 -11.77
N ASN A 371 20.98 1.17 -12.09
CA ASN A 371 21.70 0.17 -12.90
C ASN A 371 23.09 -0.22 -12.35
N ILE A 372 23.30 -0.05 -11.04
CA ILE A 372 24.50 -0.52 -10.35
C ILE A 372 24.39 -2.05 -10.23
N PRO A 373 25.42 -2.85 -10.57
CA PRO A 373 25.37 -4.30 -10.46
C PRO A 373 25.04 -4.75 -9.02
N PRO A 374 24.17 -5.76 -8.83
CA PRO A 374 23.88 -6.31 -7.51
C PRO A 374 25.05 -7.18 -7.03
N THR A 375 26.10 -6.52 -6.53
CA THR A 375 27.12 -7.18 -5.69
C THR A 375 26.43 -7.67 -4.41
N THR A 376 26.85 -8.83 -3.89
CA THR A 376 26.21 -9.48 -2.73
C THR A 376 26.65 -8.88 -1.39
N GLN A 377 26.94 -7.57 -1.36
CA GLN A 377 27.29 -6.80 -0.17
C GLN A 377 26.52 -5.48 -0.15
N PRO A 378 26.17 -4.95 1.05
CA PRO A 378 25.47 -3.68 1.14
C PRO A 378 26.30 -2.54 0.53
N LEU A 379 25.63 -1.51 0.02
CA LEU A 379 26.17 -0.48 -0.87
C LEU A 379 27.19 0.51 -0.25
N GLY A 380 27.88 0.11 0.82
CA GLY A 380 29.12 0.73 1.31
C GLY A 380 30.39 -0.04 0.92
N LEU A 381 30.30 -1.29 0.45
CA LEU A 381 31.46 -2.18 0.32
C LEU A 381 31.61 -2.85 -1.06
N LEU A 382 32.86 -2.83 -1.55
CA LEU A 382 33.43 -3.56 -2.68
C LEU A 382 32.86 -3.36 -4.11
N MET A 383 33.61 -2.56 -4.89
CA MET A 383 33.82 -2.73 -6.33
C MET A 383 35.33 -2.75 -6.64
N ALA A 384 35.99 -3.90 -6.41
CA ALA A 384 37.42 -4.10 -6.68
C ALA A 384 37.66 -5.45 -7.36
N SER A 385 37.52 -5.49 -8.69
CA SER A 385 37.70 -6.69 -9.50
C SER A 385 39.13 -6.78 -10.10
N GLY A 386 39.93 -7.72 -9.59
CA GLY A 386 41.05 -8.31 -10.32
C GLY A 386 42.48 -7.99 -9.83
N GLY A 387 43.24 -9.07 -9.54
CA GLY A 387 44.66 -9.12 -9.89
C GLY A 387 45.71 -8.81 -8.81
N ALA A 388 46.17 -9.86 -8.11
CA ALA A 388 47.56 -10.07 -7.68
C ALA A 388 48.38 -8.91 -7.07
N SER A 389 48.40 -8.82 -5.74
CA SER A 389 49.64 -9.01 -4.95
C SER A 389 49.34 -9.06 -3.45
N SER A 390 50.23 -9.65 -2.65
CA SER A 390 49.96 -10.08 -1.28
C SER A 390 50.72 -9.29 -0.21
N GLN A 391 50.01 -8.70 0.76
CA GLN A 391 50.48 -8.58 2.15
C GLN A 391 49.28 -8.28 3.08
N PRO A 392 49.19 -8.90 4.28
CA PRO A 392 48.13 -8.61 5.24
C PRO A 392 48.45 -7.33 6.03
N ALA A 393 47.49 -6.41 6.13
CA ALA A 393 47.62 -5.19 6.91
C ALA A 393 47.39 -5.45 8.42
N THR A 394 48.21 -4.82 9.25
CA THR A 394 48.18 -4.88 10.73
C THR A 394 46.84 -4.37 11.29
N PRO A 395 46.28 -4.96 12.37
CA PRO A 395 44.99 -4.53 12.93
C PRO A 395 45.06 -3.08 13.41
N GLY A 396 44.17 -2.24 12.88
CA GLY A 396 44.07 -0.81 13.24
C GLY A 396 43.57 0.12 12.11
N ASN A 397 43.66 -0.29 10.84
CA ASN A 397 43.19 0.51 9.69
C ASN A 397 42.47 -0.34 8.63
N THR A 398 41.48 -1.12 9.05
CA THR A 398 40.47 -1.71 8.15
C THR A 398 39.35 -0.71 7.89
N PRO A 399 38.81 -0.58 6.65
CA PRO A 399 37.71 0.33 6.34
C PRO A 399 36.33 -0.15 6.86
N LEU A 400 36.29 -1.10 7.81
CA LEU A 400 35.07 -1.74 8.27
C LEU A 400 34.44 -1.01 9.46
N SER A 401 33.33 -0.32 9.20
CA SER A 401 32.34 0.10 10.21
C SER A 401 30.92 0.12 9.60
N ASP A 402 30.66 -0.86 8.71
CA ASP A 402 29.65 -0.81 7.64
C ASP A 402 28.17 -0.93 8.08
N ASP A 403 27.87 -0.72 9.37
CA ASP A 403 26.51 -0.60 9.90
C ASP A 403 26.07 0.86 10.10
N LEU A 404 26.95 1.82 9.82
CA LEU A 404 26.76 3.25 10.13
C LEU A 404 26.51 4.09 8.86
N VAL A 405 25.24 4.16 8.45
CA VAL A 405 24.76 4.92 7.28
C VAL A 405 25.03 6.41 7.46
N LYS A 406 25.42 7.11 6.39
CA LYS A 406 25.70 8.55 6.44
C LYS A 406 24.40 9.36 6.55
N CYS A 407 24.37 10.33 7.45
CA CYS A 407 23.22 11.21 7.62
C CYS A 407 23.66 12.66 7.86
N VAL A 408 22.73 13.59 7.64
CA VAL A 408 22.96 15.04 7.78
C VAL A 408 21.81 15.65 8.58
N LEU A 409 22.17 16.43 9.59
CA LEU A 409 21.27 17.39 10.22
C LEU A 409 21.47 18.73 9.50
N GLU A 410 20.39 19.29 8.97
CA GLU A 410 20.37 20.60 8.32
C GLU A 410 19.72 21.62 9.27
N ALA A 411 19.88 22.93 9.03
CA ALA A 411 19.30 23.95 9.93
C ALA A 411 17.76 23.93 9.98
N GLU A 412 17.12 23.27 9.01
CA GLU A 412 15.68 23.04 8.94
C GLU A 412 15.21 21.82 9.77
N THR A 413 16.11 20.99 10.31
CA THR A 413 15.73 19.72 10.97
C THR A 413 14.96 19.96 12.27
N ALA A 414 13.71 19.53 12.33
CA ALA A 414 12.89 19.60 13.55
C ALA A 414 13.29 18.49 14.54
N VAL A 415 14.21 18.76 15.47
CA VAL A 415 14.65 17.80 16.50
C VAL A 415 13.90 18.01 17.82
N THR A 416 13.29 16.94 18.31
CA THR A 416 12.89 16.77 19.72
C THR A 416 13.88 15.81 20.39
N LEU A 417 14.46 16.21 21.53
CA LEU A 417 15.37 15.41 22.35
C LEU A 417 14.81 15.35 23.78
N ASP A 418 14.61 14.14 24.30
CA ASP A 418 14.06 13.90 25.66
C ASP A 418 12.74 14.66 25.92
N GLY A 419 11.90 14.75 24.88
CA GLY A 419 10.62 15.47 24.89
C GLY A 419 10.72 17.00 24.73
N GLN A 420 11.93 17.58 24.70
CA GLN A 420 12.15 19.02 24.55
C GLN A 420 12.66 19.39 23.15
N ARG A 421 12.40 20.62 22.69
CA ARG A 421 12.89 21.11 21.39
C ARG A 421 14.41 21.32 21.44
N TYR A 422 15.15 20.71 20.51
CA TYR A 422 16.60 20.82 20.43
C TYR A 422 17.05 21.67 19.23
N THR A 423 17.79 22.75 19.50
CA THR A 423 18.30 23.70 18.50
C THR A 423 19.82 23.67 18.31
N GLY A 424 20.58 22.94 19.14
CA GLY A 424 22.06 22.91 19.11
C GLY A 424 22.72 22.22 17.90
N HIS A 425 21.97 22.00 16.82
CA HIS A 425 22.45 21.60 15.50
C HIS A 425 22.41 22.74 14.49
N ILE A 426 21.66 23.81 14.78
CA ILE A 426 21.58 25.03 13.98
C ILE A 426 22.88 25.81 14.22
N PRO A 427 23.56 26.32 13.17
CA PRO A 427 24.69 27.22 13.35
C PRO A 427 24.28 28.46 14.14
N LEU A 428 25.09 28.88 15.10
CA LEU A 428 24.95 30.19 15.73
C LEU A 428 25.30 31.26 14.67
N ASP A 429 24.49 32.32 14.59
CA ASP A 429 24.78 33.45 13.71
C ASP A 429 26.04 34.18 14.21
N PRO A 430 27.04 34.47 13.35
CA PRO A 430 28.30 35.13 13.75
C PRO A 430 28.20 36.58 14.21
N TRP A 431 27.01 37.05 14.63
CA TRP A 431 26.70 38.43 14.95
C TRP A 431 26.22 38.64 16.39
N ASP A 432 25.89 37.57 17.12
CA ASP A 432 25.79 37.60 18.59
C ASP A 432 27.20 37.47 19.20
N GLU A 433 28.01 38.53 19.06
CA GLU A 433 29.14 38.74 19.97
C GLU A 433 28.59 39.21 21.33
N ASP A 434 28.93 38.51 22.41
CA ASP A 434 28.45 38.82 23.77
C ASP A 434 28.74 40.29 24.14
N PRO A 435 27.72 41.15 24.40
CA PRO A 435 27.96 42.47 24.94
C PRO A 435 28.47 42.33 26.37
N GLU A 436 29.69 42.84 26.62
CA GLU A 436 30.38 42.72 27.92
C GLU A 436 29.46 43.09 29.09
N THR A 437 29.23 42.14 30.00
CA THR A 437 28.48 42.37 31.25
C THR A 437 29.35 43.09 32.28
N ASN A 438 29.76 44.30 31.93
CA ASN A 438 30.24 45.31 32.87
C ASN A 438 29.13 45.56 33.90
N GLY A 439 29.36 45.09 35.13
CA GLY A 439 28.37 45.19 36.19
C GLY A 439 28.30 46.60 36.77
N ASP A 440 27.08 47.11 36.94
CA ASP A 440 26.80 48.09 37.98
C ASP A 440 25.44 47.81 38.63
N ALA A 441 25.28 48.23 39.88
CA ALA A 441 24.16 47.83 40.72
C ALA A 441 22.98 48.81 40.62
N SER A 442 21.76 48.28 40.47
CA SER A 442 20.53 49.04 40.66
C SER A 442 19.39 48.14 41.12
N ALA A 443 18.89 48.40 42.34
CA ALA A 443 17.78 47.66 42.93
C ALA A 443 16.44 48.38 42.69
N PRO A 444 15.34 47.66 42.39
CA PRO A 444 14.00 48.22 42.43
C PRO A 444 13.47 48.22 43.87
N SER A 445 13.10 49.39 44.39
CA SER A 445 12.46 49.52 45.70
C SER A 445 10.93 49.64 45.56
N SER A 446 10.18 48.97 46.45
CA SER A 446 9.04 49.53 47.21
C SER A 446 8.05 48.46 47.71
N VAL A 447 7.89 48.38 49.04
CA VAL A 447 6.66 47.92 49.72
C VAL A 447 6.47 48.84 50.95
N GLY A 448 5.22 49.07 51.36
CA GLY A 448 4.85 50.10 52.34
C GLY A 448 5.26 49.86 53.82
N PRO A 449 5.03 50.86 54.70
CA PRO A 449 5.63 50.93 56.04
C PRO A 449 4.89 50.19 57.16
N SER A 450 5.58 50.05 58.29
CA SER A 450 5.25 49.23 59.46
C SER A 450 4.06 49.70 60.30
N GLY A 451 3.35 48.73 60.90
CA GLY A 451 2.57 48.91 62.13
C GLY A 451 3.37 48.46 63.37
N VAL A 452 3.09 49.04 64.54
CA VAL A 452 3.89 48.85 65.77
C VAL A 452 3.19 47.94 66.79
N GLY A 453 3.94 47.01 67.40
CA GLY A 453 3.46 46.18 68.51
C GLY A 453 4.57 45.34 69.17
N SER A 454 4.56 45.26 70.50
CA SER A 454 5.43 44.43 71.36
C SER A 454 4.59 43.98 72.58
N PRO A 455 5.07 43.20 73.57
CA PRO A 455 6.37 42.53 73.73
C PRO A 455 6.25 41.05 74.22
N THR A 456 7.36 40.48 74.72
CA THR A 456 7.48 39.21 75.48
C THR A 456 7.37 37.90 74.68
N SER A 457 7.92 36.75 75.11
CA SER A 457 8.52 36.41 76.42
C SER A 457 9.82 35.59 76.33
N LEU A 458 10.57 35.55 77.42
CA LEU A 458 11.80 34.76 77.60
C LEU A 458 11.49 33.29 77.93
N THR A 459 12.36 32.34 77.54
CA THR A 459 13.03 31.39 78.46
C THR A 459 13.98 30.43 77.72
N ALA A 460 15.03 29.98 78.44
CA ALA A 460 15.96 28.84 78.27
C ALA A 460 16.03 28.02 76.95
N GLY A 461 17.18 27.49 76.52
CA GLY A 461 18.52 27.51 77.12
C GLY A 461 19.18 26.13 77.20
N LEU A 462 20.51 26.09 77.01
CA LEU A 462 21.43 24.97 77.25
C LEU A 462 21.37 23.74 76.30
N SER A 463 22.29 23.76 75.34
CA SER A 463 23.21 22.66 74.96
C SER A 463 23.22 21.41 75.87
N LEU A 464 23.31 20.22 75.24
CA LEU A 464 24.45 19.29 75.45
C LEU A 464 24.45 18.11 74.46
N ASN A 465 25.65 17.79 73.95
CA ASN A 465 25.95 16.55 73.22
C ASN A 465 26.22 15.43 74.25
N PRO A 466 25.88 14.15 73.98
CA PRO A 466 26.98 13.17 73.86
C PRO A 466 26.75 12.00 72.89
N SER A 467 27.85 11.34 72.53
CA SER A 467 27.92 10.20 71.61
C SER A 467 27.92 8.83 72.29
N ARG A 468 27.56 7.76 71.56
CA ARG A 468 27.85 6.34 71.93
C ARG A 468 28.27 5.48 70.72
N LYS A 469 29.00 4.39 70.99
CA LYS A 469 29.87 3.68 70.03
C LYS A 469 29.98 2.17 70.37
N ARG A 470 29.69 1.28 69.40
CA ARG A 470 30.04 -0.18 69.32
C ARG A 470 29.55 -0.72 67.96
N ARG A 471 30.23 -1.51 67.11
CA ARG A 471 31.44 -2.38 67.09
C ARG A 471 31.19 -3.91 67.15
N ARG A 472 31.12 -4.55 65.97
CA ARG A 472 31.76 -5.83 65.53
C ARG A 472 31.55 -5.96 64.00
N VAL A 473 32.44 -6.41 63.10
CA VAL A 473 33.63 -7.32 63.13
C VAL A 473 33.24 -8.79 63.35
N ALA A 474 33.43 -9.75 62.45
CA ALA A 474 33.90 -9.80 61.03
C ALA A 474 33.31 -11.09 60.38
N ASN A 475 33.68 -11.66 59.21
CA ASN A 475 34.81 -11.48 58.27
C ASN A 475 34.44 -12.07 56.86
N GLY A 476 35.25 -11.84 55.81
CA GLY A 476 35.10 -12.53 54.51
C GLY A 476 35.94 -11.97 53.35
N SER A 477 37.15 -12.52 53.15
CA SER A 477 37.94 -12.38 51.90
C SER A 477 37.51 -13.49 50.91
N VAL A 478 37.75 -13.50 49.59
CA VAL A 478 38.68 -12.80 48.65
C VAL A 478 37.88 -12.54 47.34
N VAL A 479 38.32 -11.90 46.24
CA VAL A 479 39.61 -11.45 45.67
C VAL A 479 39.43 -10.01 45.11
N GLY A 480 40.49 -9.33 44.67
CA GLY A 480 40.40 -8.10 43.85
C GLY A 480 41.36 -8.10 42.64
N SER A 481 40.95 -7.43 41.57
CA SER A 481 41.78 -6.99 40.43
C SER A 481 41.43 -5.54 40.13
N GLY A 482 42.43 -4.71 39.85
CA GLY A 482 42.24 -3.26 39.70
C GLY A 482 41.58 -2.84 38.39
N VAL A 483 40.93 -1.69 38.42
CA VAL A 483 40.66 -0.84 37.25
C VAL A 483 41.14 0.56 37.66
N ASP A 484 42.07 1.12 36.90
CA ASP A 484 42.60 2.46 37.15
C ASP A 484 41.51 3.53 36.95
N GLY A 485 41.55 4.57 37.77
CA GLY A 485 40.56 5.64 37.74
C GLY A 485 41.03 6.86 36.96
N ASP A 486 40.08 7.51 36.29
CA ASP A 486 39.97 8.97 36.36
C ASP A 486 38.51 9.34 36.61
N ALA A 487 38.28 10.21 37.58
CA ALA A 487 36.95 10.54 38.11
C ALA A 487 36.92 11.92 38.81
N GLY A 488 37.61 12.91 38.26
CA GLY A 488 37.28 14.32 38.50
C GLY A 488 36.26 14.83 37.47
N GLY A 489 35.28 15.68 37.81
CA GLY A 489 34.91 16.20 39.12
C GLY A 489 34.36 17.63 39.03
N GLY A 490 33.15 17.86 39.54
CA GLY A 490 32.51 19.18 39.58
C GLY A 490 31.69 19.52 38.34
N GLY A 491 30.48 20.04 38.56
CA GLY A 491 29.60 20.54 37.51
C GLY A 491 29.56 22.07 37.46
N GLY A 492 29.19 22.62 36.31
CA GLY A 492 28.89 24.04 36.12
C GLY A 492 27.86 24.20 35.00
N GLY A 493 26.76 24.90 35.28
CA GLY A 493 25.72 25.14 34.28
C GLY A 493 26.13 26.25 33.32
N GLY A 494 26.13 25.97 32.01
CA GLY A 494 26.39 26.94 30.96
C GLY A 494 25.75 26.49 29.64
N GLY A 495 24.78 27.26 29.15
CA GLY A 495 23.96 26.91 27.99
C GLY A 495 24.65 27.10 26.64
N GLY A 496 25.74 26.34 26.37
CA GLY A 496 26.42 26.33 25.07
C GLY A 496 25.95 25.17 24.19
N GLY A 497 25.20 25.46 23.12
CA GLY A 497 24.64 24.46 22.22
C GLY A 497 25.70 23.69 21.42
N ARG A 498 26.16 22.54 21.94
CA ARG A 498 27.15 21.69 21.27
C ARG A 498 26.75 20.21 21.35
N LEU A 499 26.92 19.49 20.24
CA LEU A 499 26.67 18.04 20.17
C LEU A 499 27.52 17.29 21.22
N PRO A 500 26.97 16.26 21.89
CA PRO A 500 27.66 15.58 22.99
C PRO A 500 28.95 14.90 22.51
N ASN A 501 30.08 15.24 23.14
CA ASN A 501 31.39 14.64 22.79
C ASN A 501 31.34 13.12 23.03
N GLY A 502 31.29 12.32 21.95
CA GLY A 502 31.32 10.86 22.01
C GLY A 502 29.99 10.18 22.40
N GLY A 503 28.87 10.91 22.35
CA GLY A 503 27.54 10.35 22.62
C GLY A 503 26.86 9.75 21.39
N TYR A 504 25.80 8.96 21.63
CA TYR A 504 24.80 8.60 20.62
C TYR A 504 23.39 8.98 21.11
N TRP A 505 22.44 9.21 20.21
CA TRP A 505 21.02 9.31 20.54
C TRP A 505 20.26 8.08 20.06
N LEU A 506 19.21 7.69 20.78
CA LEU A 506 18.24 6.68 20.34
C LEU A 506 17.10 7.39 19.61
N ILE A 507 16.87 7.11 18.33
CA ILE A 507 15.76 7.71 17.59
C ILE A 507 14.55 6.79 17.67
N ARG A 508 13.47 7.28 18.27
CA ARG A 508 12.18 6.59 18.40
C ARG A 508 11.47 6.54 17.05
N THR A 509 11.38 7.71 16.42
CA THR A 509 10.84 7.94 15.07
C THR A 509 11.62 9.07 14.38
N GLY A 510 11.96 8.88 13.11
CA GLY A 510 12.66 9.87 12.29
C GLY A 510 12.12 9.90 10.86
N GLN A 511 11.92 11.10 10.33
CA GLN A 511 11.52 11.37 8.94
C GLN A 511 12.74 11.86 8.17
N TRP A 512 13.08 11.17 7.06
CA TRP A 512 14.32 11.36 6.32
C TRP A 512 14.08 11.54 4.83
N ARG A 513 14.68 12.55 4.20
CA ARG A 513 14.83 12.61 2.73
C ARG A 513 16.03 11.77 2.32
N LEU A 514 15.92 11.01 1.24
CA LEU A 514 17.02 10.19 0.72
C LEU A 514 17.69 10.91 -0.45
N LYS A 515 18.91 11.40 -0.23
CA LYS A 515 19.78 11.94 -1.28
C LYS A 515 20.78 10.89 -1.76
N ILE A 516 21.10 10.96 -3.04
CA ILE A 516 22.10 10.16 -3.75
C ILE A 516 23.19 11.14 -4.20
N GLN A 517 24.48 10.83 -3.99
CA GLN A 517 25.59 11.71 -4.33
C GLN A 517 26.90 10.95 -4.58
N GLY A 518 27.90 11.59 -5.19
CA GLY A 518 29.23 10.99 -5.39
C GLY A 518 29.96 10.74 -4.05
N ALA A 519 30.55 9.56 -3.90
CA ALA A 519 31.27 9.17 -2.67
C ALA A 519 32.63 9.90 -2.56
N LYS A 520 32.79 10.78 -1.55
CA LYS A 520 33.90 11.76 -1.52
C LYS A 520 35.26 11.21 -1.02
N ASN A 521 35.30 9.98 -0.47
CA ASN A 521 36.49 9.44 0.22
C ASN A 521 36.97 8.05 -0.30
N GLY A 522 36.53 7.57 -1.47
CA GLY A 522 36.94 6.24 -1.95
C GLY A 522 36.68 5.96 -3.43
N ARG A 523 37.38 4.95 -3.99
CA ARG A 523 37.20 4.51 -5.39
C ARG A 523 35.92 3.67 -5.53
N GLY A 524 34.76 4.31 -5.58
CA GLY A 524 33.48 3.61 -5.76
C GLY A 524 32.25 4.50 -5.91
N GLY A 525 31.93 4.88 -7.14
CA GLY A 525 30.59 5.31 -7.56
C GLY A 525 29.90 6.38 -6.71
N VAL A 526 28.93 5.95 -5.90
CA VAL A 526 27.82 6.75 -5.39
C VAL A 526 27.45 6.28 -3.98
N GLU A 527 27.15 7.21 -3.06
CA GLU A 527 26.62 6.94 -1.72
C GLU A 527 25.16 7.44 -1.56
N CYS A 528 24.39 6.80 -0.68
CA CYS A 528 23.09 7.31 -0.24
C CYS A 528 23.22 7.98 1.15
N VAL A 529 22.58 9.13 1.31
CA VAL A 529 22.64 9.98 2.50
C VAL A 529 21.24 10.29 2.98
N LEU A 530 20.99 10.09 4.28
CA LEU A 530 19.72 10.41 4.92
C LEU A 530 19.77 11.82 5.50
N ILE A 531 19.00 12.74 4.91
CA ILE A 531 18.86 14.12 5.37
C ILE A 531 17.66 14.20 6.31
N ALA A 532 17.89 14.65 7.54
CA ALA A 532 16.87 14.65 8.59
C ALA A 532 15.85 15.78 8.39
N VAL A 533 14.57 15.42 8.36
CA VAL A 533 13.45 16.38 8.30
C VAL A 533 12.91 16.64 9.71
N LYS A 534 12.61 15.56 10.44
CA LYS A 534 12.06 15.60 11.79
C LYS A 534 12.49 14.38 12.59
N LEU A 535 13.00 14.57 13.80
CA LEU A 535 13.50 13.49 14.67
C LEU A 535 12.86 13.57 16.06
N ASP A 536 12.33 12.45 16.54
CA ASP A 536 11.99 12.21 17.95
C ASP A 536 13.06 11.31 18.56
N ALA A 537 13.89 11.88 19.42
CA ALA A 537 15.12 11.27 19.91
C ALA A 537 15.24 11.31 21.45
N LEU A 538 16.05 10.40 21.97
CA LEU A 538 16.38 10.28 23.38
C LEU A 538 17.91 10.30 23.55
N SER A 539 18.41 10.99 24.58
CA SER A 539 19.86 11.14 24.83
C SER A 539 20.57 9.84 25.21
N GLY A 540 19.84 8.78 25.55
CA GLY A 540 20.38 7.44 25.76
C GLY A 540 19.36 6.48 26.39
N GLU A 541 19.82 5.27 26.74
CA GLU A 541 18.96 4.26 27.40
C GLU A 541 18.44 4.71 28.78
N HIS A 542 19.05 5.71 29.45
CA HIS A 542 18.51 6.26 30.70
C HIS A 542 17.18 7.00 30.46
N ALA A 543 17.19 8.05 29.63
CA ALA A 543 15.99 8.79 29.24
C ALA A 543 14.94 7.88 28.58
N ARG A 544 15.36 6.84 27.84
CA ARG A 544 14.44 5.82 27.31
C ARG A 544 13.73 5.00 28.39
N ASN A 545 14.40 4.68 29.49
CA ASN A 545 13.80 3.95 30.60
C ASN A 545 12.93 4.88 31.48
N GLU A 546 13.31 6.15 31.62
CA GLU A 546 12.50 7.19 32.26
C GLU A 546 11.20 7.47 31.49
N ALA A 547 11.26 7.53 30.15
CA ALA A 547 10.11 7.73 29.27
C ALA A 547 9.15 6.52 29.18
N ARG A 548 9.40 5.42 29.90
CA ARG A 548 8.48 4.27 29.96
C ARG A 548 7.49 4.43 31.09
N SER A 549 6.22 4.58 30.75
CA SER A 549 5.14 4.28 31.69
C SER A 549 5.19 2.81 32.10
N PHE A 550 4.86 2.54 33.37
CA PHE A 550 4.50 1.19 33.78
C PHE A 550 3.17 0.79 33.12
N LEU A 551 3.02 -0.48 32.81
CA LEU A 551 1.71 -1.04 32.45
C LEU A 551 0.79 -0.92 33.67
N ARG A 552 -0.21 -0.05 33.54
CA ARG A 552 -1.38 0.06 34.42
C ARG A 552 -2.60 0.18 33.51
N ASP A 553 -3.63 -0.58 33.86
CA ASP A 553 -4.92 -0.63 33.18
C ASP A 553 -5.76 0.65 33.40
#